data_AF-A0A7L3XE31-F1
#
_entry.id   AF-A0A7L3XE31-F1
#
_cell.length_a   1.000
_cell.length_b   1.000
_cell.length_c   1.000
_cell.angle_alpha   90.00
_cell.angle_beta   90.00
_cell.angle_gamma   90.00
#
_symmetry.space_group_name_H-M   'P 1'
#
loop_
_entity.id
_entity.type
_entity.pdbx_description
1 polymer ?
#
loop_
_entity_poly.entity_id
_entity_poly.type
_entity_poly.pdbx_seq_one_letter_code
_entity_poly.pdbx_strand_id
1 'polypeptide(L)'
;MNEPYSPATSRPISSTSPSTMKMFMGFLAVFIVAQTIGTVLFCLYLHMKMDKMEEVLSLNEDYIFLRKVQKCQMAEGQKSTLLDCEKILKGFQDLQCKLMKMNPKLNLWLFGIAGHEHHEHPHLMHKNEMSVAEEKRQPIAAHLAGQKSYKTVSVLEWRTTMYGPMNNNSISYQEGKLKVKEAGLYYIYSQVSFCTKAATSAPFTLYIYLYLPMEEDRLLLKGLDTHRTSTACDLQSIREGGVFKLREGDMVFVNVTDSTRVNYNHGSTYFGIFKL
;
A
#
# COMPACT_ATOMS: atom_id res chain seq x y z
N MET A 1 -96.50 -5.73 5.26
CA MET A 1 -95.86 -4.43 5.50
C MET A 1 -94.37 -4.62 5.18
N ASN A 2 -94.03 -4.68 3.89
CA ASN A 2 -93.45 -3.58 3.11
C ASN A 2 -91.94 -3.43 3.38
N GLU A 3 -91.11 -4.03 2.53
CA GLU A 3 -89.77 -3.48 2.27
C GLU A 3 -89.91 -2.08 1.65
N PRO A 4 -88.90 -1.23 1.86
CA PRO A 4 -88.24 -0.75 0.65
C PRO A 4 -86.71 -0.75 0.77
N TYR A 5 -86.11 -1.34 -0.25
CA TYR A 5 -84.76 -1.10 -0.76
C TYR A 5 -84.28 0.36 -0.59
N SER A 6 -83.11 0.52 0.02
CA SER A 6 -82.33 1.77 -0.06
C SER A 6 -81.54 1.83 -1.37
N PRO A 7 -81.42 3.01 -2.00
CA PRO A 7 -80.82 3.14 -3.33
C PRO A 7 -79.29 3.09 -3.27
N ALA A 8 -78.67 2.52 -4.30
CA ALA A 8 -77.23 2.61 -4.51
C ALA A 8 -76.84 4.08 -4.77
N THR A 9 -76.10 4.68 -3.85
CA THR A 9 -75.50 6.01 -4.02
C THR A 9 -74.52 5.97 -5.19
N SER A 10 -74.78 6.76 -6.23
CA SER A 10 -73.83 7.00 -7.32
C SER A 10 -72.55 7.61 -6.77
N ARG A 11 -71.40 6.95 -6.99
CA ARG A 11 -70.07 7.56 -6.74
C ARG A 11 -69.92 8.81 -7.62
N PRO A 12 -69.40 9.93 -7.11
CA PRO A 12 -69.10 11.07 -7.93
C PRO A 12 -67.94 10.70 -8.87
N ILE A 13 -68.21 10.69 -10.18
CA ILE A 13 -67.15 10.72 -11.18
C ILE A 13 -66.49 12.08 -11.03
N SER A 14 -65.29 12.12 -10.45
CA SER A 14 -64.49 13.34 -10.42
C SER A 14 -64.09 13.70 -11.85
N SER A 15 -64.84 14.60 -12.46
CA SER A 15 -64.46 15.26 -13.69
C SER A 15 -63.25 16.14 -13.40
N THR A 16 -62.05 15.59 -13.59
CA THR A 16 -60.81 16.37 -13.59
C THR A 16 -60.92 17.42 -14.69
N SER A 17 -60.93 18.69 -14.28
CA SER A 17 -60.99 19.83 -15.18
C SER A 17 -59.87 19.75 -16.24
N PRO A 18 -60.12 20.04 -17.52
CA PRO A 18 -59.10 20.06 -18.56
C PRO A 18 -57.89 20.95 -18.23
N SER A 19 -58.08 21.97 -17.36
CA SER A 19 -57.01 22.88 -16.93
C SER A 19 -56.01 22.23 -15.97
N THR A 20 -56.46 21.40 -15.04
CA THR A 20 -55.58 20.72 -14.08
C THR A 20 -54.79 19.60 -14.74
N MET A 21 -55.37 18.94 -15.75
CA MET A 21 -54.67 17.95 -16.57
C MET A 21 -53.51 18.56 -17.38
N LYS A 22 -53.69 19.78 -17.93
CA LYS A 22 -52.62 20.49 -18.65
C LYS A 22 -51.47 20.91 -17.75
N MET A 23 -51.77 21.41 -16.55
CA MET A 23 -50.75 21.80 -15.56
C MET A 23 -49.92 20.58 -15.12
N PHE A 24 -50.57 19.47 -14.83
CA PHE A 24 -49.89 18.22 -14.45
C PHE A 24 -48.99 17.69 -15.56
N MET A 25 -49.46 17.70 -16.82
CA MET A 25 -48.66 17.32 -17.97
C MET A 25 -47.43 18.23 -18.16
N GLY A 26 -47.57 19.54 -17.89
CA GLY A 26 -46.45 20.49 -17.90
C GLY A 26 -45.41 20.17 -16.82
N PHE A 27 -45.84 19.89 -15.59
CA PHE A 27 -44.94 19.49 -14.51
C PHE A 27 -44.22 18.17 -14.81
N LEU A 28 -44.92 17.18 -15.37
CA LEU A 28 -44.32 15.92 -15.79
C LEU A 28 -43.27 16.14 -16.89
N ALA A 29 -43.55 16.99 -17.87
CA ALA A 29 -42.60 17.32 -18.93
C ALA A 29 -41.33 17.97 -18.36
N VAL A 30 -41.46 18.93 -17.45
CA VAL A 30 -40.32 19.58 -16.79
C VAL A 30 -39.53 18.58 -15.94
N PHE A 31 -40.21 17.70 -15.23
CA PHE A 31 -39.55 16.67 -14.42
C PHE A 31 -38.76 15.69 -15.29
N ILE A 32 -39.33 15.24 -16.41
CA ILE A 32 -38.64 14.37 -17.36
C ILE A 32 -37.40 15.06 -17.92
N VAL A 33 -37.50 16.35 -18.30
CA VAL A 33 -36.34 17.11 -18.81
C VAL A 33 -35.25 17.28 -17.73
N ALA A 34 -35.63 17.57 -16.49
CA ALA A 34 -34.68 17.66 -15.39
C ALA A 34 -34.00 16.31 -15.11
N GLN A 35 -34.77 15.22 -15.17
CA GLN A 35 -34.27 13.87 -14.97
C GLN A 35 -33.32 13.45 -16.09
N THR A 36 -33.63 13.76 -17.36
CA THR A 36 -32.73 13.46 -18.48
C THR A 36 -31.41 14.22 -18.35
N ILE A 37 -31.44 15.51 -18.05
CA ILE A 37 -30.23 16.32 -17.83
C ILE A 37 -29.39 15.74 -16.68
N GLY A 38 -30.04 15.42 -15.54
CA GLY A 38 -29.37 14.83 -14.38
C GLY A 38 -28.72 13.48 -14.71
N THR A 39 -29.42 12.62 -15.45
CA THR A 39 -28.87 11.33 -15.87
C THR A 39 -27.70 11.48 -16.84
N VAL A 40 -27.75 12.40 -17.79
CA VAL A 40 -26.64 12.65 -18.73
C VAL A 40 -25.41 13.16 -17.97
N LEU A 41 -25.57 14.12 -17.06
CA LEU A 41 -24.45 14.63 -16.25
C LEU A 41 -23.86 13.53 -15.34
N PHE A 42 -24.70 12.70 -14.76
CA PHE A 42 -24.25 11.56 -13.95
C PHE A 42 -23.52 10.51 -14.78
N CYS A 43 -24.01 10.19 -15.98
CA CYS A 43 -23.33 9.31 -16.93
C CYS A 43 -21.98 9.89 -17.37
N LEU A 44 -21.88 11.19 -17.66
CA LEU A 44 -20.62 11.86 -18.00
C LEU A 44 -19.64 11.84 -16.82
N TYR A 45 -20.12 12.08 -15.59
CA TYR A 45 -19.32 11.97 -14.38
C TYR A 45 -18.80 10.54 -14.17
N LEU A 46 -19.68 9.54 -14.35
CA LEU A 46 -19.29 8.14 -14.26
C LEU A 46 -18.29 7.77 -15.36
N HIS A 47 -18.45 8.27 -16.59
CA HIS A 47 -17.48 8.06 -17.66
C HIS A 47 -16.12 8.67 -17.31
N MET A 48 -16.04 9.93 -16.89
CA MET A 48 -14.77 10.52 -16.43
C MET A 48 -14.15 9.75 -15.25
N LYS A 49 -14.98 9.26 -14.32
CA LYS A 49 -14.51 8.48 -13.18
C LYS A 49 -14.06 7.08 -13.59
N MET A 50 -14.75 6.47 -14.55
CA MET A 50 -14.37 5.20 -15.17
C MET A 50 -13.06 5.35 -15.93
N ASP A 51 -12.87 6.41 -16.71
CA ASP A 51 -11.62 6.69 -17.43
C ASP A 51 -10.46 6.90 -16.44
N LYS A 52 -10.70 7.64 -15.35
CA LYS A 52 -9.72 7.82 -14.28
C LYS A 52 -9.43 6.51 -13.53
N MET A 53 -10.41 5.63 -13.38
CA MET A 53 -10.21 4.29 -12.83
C MET A 53 -9.54 3.35 -13.84
N GLU A 54 -9.78 3.52 -15.13
CA GLU A 54 -9.17 2.78 -16.23
C GLU A 54 -7.69 3.14 -16.36
N GLU A 55 -7.28 4.38 -16.10
CA GLU A 55 -5.86 4.75 -15.92
C GLU A 55 -5.22 4.10 -14.69
N VAL A 56 -5.96 3.92 -13.58
CA VAL A 56 -5.47 3.21 -12.39
C VAL A 56 -5.46 1.68 -12.62
N LEU A 57 -6.35 1.17 -13.49
CA LEU A 57 -6.45 -0.24 -13.88
C LEU A 57 -5.49 -0.61 -15.03
N SER A 58 -5.06 0.35 -15.86
CA SER A 58 -4.10 0.13 -16.94
C SER A 58 -2.71 -0.20 -16.40
N LEU A 59 -2.39 0.32 -15.20
CA LEU A 59 -1.22 -0.10 -14.43
C LEU A 59 -1.28 -1.58 -14.01
N ASN A 60 -2.47 -2.20 -14.05
CA ASN A 60 -2.71 -3.61 -13.76
C ASN A 60 -2.74 -4.49 -15.04
N GLU A 61 -2.93 -3.95 -16.24
CA GLU A 61 -2.86 -4.71 -17.51
C GLU A 61 -1.44 -5.26 -17.76
N ASP A 62 -0.40 -4.46 -17.53
CA ASP A 62 1.00 -4.90 -17.62
C ASP A 62 1.33 -6.01 -16.61
N TYR A 63 0.74 -5.93 -15.41
CA TYR A 63 0.84 -6.97 -14.39
C TYR A 63 0.13 -8.27 -14.80
N ILE A 64 -1.04 -8.18 -15.45
CA ILE A 64 -1.76 -9.33 -15.97
C ILE A 64 -1.00 -9.97 -17.15
N PHE A 65 -0.37 -9.18 -18.02
CA PHE A 65 0.48 -9.70 -19.10
C PHE A 65 1.70 -10.45 -18.54
N LEU A 66 2.44 -9.85 -17.60
CA LEU A 66 3.58 -10.52 -16.94
C LEU A 66 3.15 -11.79 -16.20
N ARG A 67 1.99 -11.78 -15.55
CA ARG A 67 1.41 -12.96 -14.89
C ARG A 67 0.98 -14.04 -15.88
N LYS A 68 0.50 -13.68 -17.08
CA LYS A 68 0.21 -14.62 -18.18
C LYS A 68 1.50 -15.22 -18.76
N VAL A 69 2.55 -14.41 -18.96
CA VAL A 69 3.88 -14.88 -19.37
C VAL A 69 4.47 -15.84 -18.33
N GLN A 70 4.41 -15.49 -17.05
CA GLN A 70 4.87 -16.36 -15.96
C GLN A 70 4.08 -17.68 -15.91
N LYS A 71 2.75 -17.64 -16.09
CA LYS A 71 1.93 -18.86 -16.19
C LYS A 71 2.30 -19.74 -17.38
N CYS A 72 2.65 -19.16 -18.54
CA CYS A 72 3.14 -19.91 -19.69
C CYS A 72 4.56 -20.48 -19.48
N GLN A 73 5.40 -19.86 -18.64
CA GLN A 73 6.73 -20.37 -18.30
C GLN A 73 6.71 -21.48 -17.23
N MET A 74 5.76 -21.46 -16.30
CA MET A 74 5.68 -22.44 -15.20
C MET A 74 4.79 -23.65 -15.53
N ALA A 75 3.99 -23.59 -16.59
CA ALA A 75 3.14 -24.70 -17.02
C ALA A 75 3.94 -25.68 -17.92
N GLU A 76 4.78 -26.51 -17.30
CA GLU A 76 5.09 -27.81 -17.91
C GLU A 76 3.82 -28.67 -17.87
N GLY A 77 3.09 -28.72 -18.99
CA GLY A 77 2.28 -29.90 -19.29
C GLY A 77 0.75 -29.82 -19.13
N GLN A 78 0.10 -28.65 -19.17
CA GLN A 78 -1.36 -28.63 -19.43
C GLN A 78 -1.76 -27.53 -20.42
N LYS A 79 -2.05 -27.96 -21.65
CA LYS A 79 -2.67 -27.14 -22.71
C LYS A 79 -4.09 -26.73 -22.28
N SER A 80 -4.20 -25.63 -21.57
CA SER A 80 -5.49 -24.96 -21.38
C SER A 80 -5.87 -24.27 -22.70
N THR A 81 -7.03 -24.63 -23.25
CA THR A 81 -7.52 -24.28 -24.58
C THR A 81 -7.82 -22.80 -24.82
N LEU A 82 -7.53 -21.92 -23.85
CA LEU A 82 -7.92 -20.50 -23.88
C LEU A 82 -6.71 -19.55 -24.01
N LEU A 83 -5.48 -20.00 -23.75
CA LEU A 83 -4.28 -19.18 -23.82
C LEU A 83 -3.33 -19.70 -24.91
N ASP A 84 -3.16 -18.92 -25.98
CA ASP A 84 -2.14 -19.17 -27.00
C ASP A 84 -0.77 -18.70 -26.47
N CYS A 85 -0.17 -19.53 -25.62
CA CYS A 85 1.12 -19.26 -25.00
C CYS A 85 2.24 -19.06 -26.03
N GLU A 86 2.15 -19.68 -27.20
CA GLU A 86 3.16 -19.54 -28.27
C GLU A 86 3.17 -18.12 -28.82
N LYS A 87 1.98 -17.57 -29.12
CA LYS A 87 1.84 -16.20 -29.61
C LYS A 87 2.24 -15.16 -28.56
N ILE A 88 1.92 -15.41 -27.29
CA ILE A 88 2.25 -14.52 -26.16
C ILE A 88 3.76 -14.49 -25.90
N LEU A 89 4.42 -15.65 -25.85
CA LEU A 89 5.87 -15.74 -25.65
C LEU A 89 6.64 -15.10 -26.81
N LYS A 90 6.18 -15.33 -28.05
CA LYS A 90 6.79 -14.71 -29.25
C LYS A 90 6.66 -13.20 -29.27
N GLY A 91 5.50 -12.66 -28.85
CA GLY A 91 5.31 -11.22 -28.70
C GLY A 91 6.21 -10.60 -27.63
N PHE A 92 6.39 -11.30 -26.50
CA PHE A 92 7.31 -10.86 -25.44
C PHE A 92 8.77 -10.87 -25.89
N GLN A 93 9.19 -11.90 -26.63
CA GLN A 93 10.53 -11.99 -27.21
C GLN A 93 10.80 -10.89 -28.24
N ASP A 94 9.83 -10.57 -29.12
CA ASP A 94 9.97 -9.46 -30.07
C ASP A 94 10.14 -8.11 -29.35
N LEU A 95 9.43 -7.92 -28.23
CA LEU A 95 9.60 -6.74 -27.37
C LEU A 95 11.00 -6.66 -26.76
N GLN A 96 11.52 -7.77 -26.23
CA GLN A 96 12.90 -7.84 -25.72
C GLN A 96 13.92 -7.55 -26.82
N CYS A 97 13.74 -8.10 -28.01
CA CYS A 97 14.62 -7.84 -29.16
C CYS A 97 14.58 -6.38 -29.62
N LYS A 98 13.41 -5.72 -29.56
CA LYS A 98 13.30 -4.26 -29.84
C LYS A 98 14.02 -3.42 -28.79
N LEU A 99 13.91 -3.78 -27.50
CA LEU A 99 14.66 -3.14 -26.41
C LEU A 99 16.18 -3.33 -26.55
N MET A 100 16.62 -4.49 -27.04
CA MET A 100 18.01 -4.78 -27.39
C MET A 100 18.56 -3.91 -28.51
N LYS A 101 17.75 -3.58 -29.53
CA LYS A 101 18.16 -2.75 -30.67
C LYS A 101 18.24 -1.26 -30.36
N MET A 102 17.49 -0.78 -29.35
CA MET A 102 17.43 0.65 -29.00
C MET A 102 18.53 1.09 -28.02
N ASN A 103 19.25 0.14 -27.39
CA ASN A 103 20.29 0.44 -26.41
C ASN A 103 21.48 -0.56 -26.50
N PRO A 104 22.60 -0.21 -27.16
CA PRO A 104 23.71 -1.14 -27.40
C PRO A 104 24.45 -1.60 -26.13
N LYS A 105 24.22 -0.96 -24.97
CA LYS A 105 24.73 -1.43 -23.65
C LYS A 105 23.96 -2.64 -23.09
N LEU A 106 22.77 -2.96 -23.61
CA LEU A 106 21.97 -4.12 -23.17
C LEU A 106 22.42 -5.43 -23.82
N ASN A 107 23.15 -5.37 -24.95
CA ASN A 107 23.62 -6.55 -25.68
C ASN A 107 24.66 -7.39 -24.92
N LEU A 108 25.39 -6.80 -23.98
CA LEU A 108 26.38 -7.53 -23.18
C LEU A 108 25.73 -8.39 -22.07
N TRP A 109 24.49 -8.08 -21.67
CA TRP A 109 23.83 -8.71 -20.52
C TRP A 109 23.13 -10.04 -20.86
N LEU A 110 22.64 -10.22 -22.10
CA LEU A 110 21.90 -11.43 -22.48
C LEU A 110 22.76 -12.57 -23.05
N PHE A 111 23.91 -12.27 -23.65
CA PHE A 111 24.79 -13.32 -24.20
C PHE A 111 25.52 -14.14 -23.12
N GLY A 112 25.47 -13.74 -21.85
CA GLY A 112 26.04 -14.48 -20.73
C GLY A 112 25.18 -15.61 -20.15
N ILE A 113 23.93 -15.80 -20.63
CA ILE A 113 22.99 -16.79 -20.03
C ILE A 113 22.97 -18.13 -20.78
N ALA A 114 23.58 -18.25 -21.97
CA ALA A 114 23.57 -19.47 -22.75
C ALA A 114 24.97 -20.10 -22.85
N GLY A 115 25.29 -21.04 -21.95
CA GLY A 115 26.45 -21.92 -22.14
C GLY A 115 26.97 -22.54 -20.85
N HIS A 116 26.47 -23.73 -20.51
CA HIS A 116 27.18 -24.63 -19.61
C HIS A 116 27.03 -26.05 -20.17
N GLU A 117 28.08 -26.59 -20.79
CA GLU A 117 28.34 -28.05 -20.82
C GLU A 117 29.84 -28.34 -20.92
N HIS A 118 30.33 -28.96 -19.84
CA HIS A 118 31.36 -29.99 -19.67
C HIS A 118 32.75 -29.96 -20.34
N HIS A 119 33.74 -30.01 -19.43
CA HIS A 119 34.95 -30.86 -19.34
C HIS A 119 36.36 -30.37 -19.81
N GLU A 120 37.27 -30.53 -18.83
CA GLU A 120 38.73 -30.79 -18.86
C GLU A 120 39.76 -29.62 -18.82
N HIS A 121 40.71 -29.79 -17.88
CA HIS A 121 41.90 -28.98 -17.53
C HIS A 121 43.03 -29.07 -18.58
N PRO A 122 44.23 -28.45 -18.39
CA PRO A 122 44.55 -27.08 -17.96
C PRO A 122 45.65 -26.47 -18.86
N HIS A 123 45.71 -25.16 -19.15
CA HIS A 123 47.00 -24.51 -19.47
C HIS A 123 47.00 -23.00 -19.23
N LEU A 124 48.13 -22.53 -18.68
CA LEU A 124 48.50 -21.15 -18.38
C LEU A 124 48.21 -20.18 -19.54
N MET A 125 47.80 -18.96 -19.20
CA MET A 125 48.53 -17.74 -19.57
C MET A 125 48.05 -16.55 -18.73
N HIS A 126 49.02 -15.70 -18.41
CA HIS A 126 48.99 -14.58 -17.49
C HIS A 126 48.16 -13.41 -18.07
N LYS A 127 47.18 -12.89 -17.32
CA LYS A 127 46.66 -11.53 -17.54
C LYS A 127 46.01 -10.96 -16.27
N ASN A 128 46.53 -9.83 -15.82
CA ASN A 128 46.01 -9.02 -14.71
C ASN A 128 44.49 -8.81 -14.86
N GLU A 129 43.71 -9.43 -13.99
CA GLU A 129 42.32 -9.06 -13.74
C GLU A 129 42.24 -8.41 -12.37
N MET A 130 42.13 -7.08 -12.38
CA MET A 130 41.61 -6.34 -11.25
C MET A 130 40.17 -6.80 -11.05
N SER A 131 39.92 -7.61 -10.01
CA SER A 131 38.60 -8.11 -9.65
C SER A 131 37.68 -6.93 -9.30
N VAL A 132 36.91 -6.43 -10.27
CA VAL A 132 35.75 -5.61 -9.97
C VAL A 132 34.63 -6.57 -9.58
N ALA A 133 34.60 -6.91 -8.30
CA ALA A 133 33.48 -7.60 -7.69
C ALA A 133 32.26 -6.67 -7.76
N GLU A 134 31.36 -6.91 -8.71
CA GLU A 134 30.10 -6.19 -8.84
C GLU A 134 29.13 -6.70 -7.77
N GLU A 135 29.30 -6.19 -6.55
CA GLU A 135 28.46 -6.49 -5.40
C GLU A 135 27.05 -5.89 -5.64
N LYS A 136 26.04 -6.75 -5.80
CA LYS A 136 24.61 -6.35 -5.75
C LYS A 136 24.33 -5.75 -4.37
N ARG A 137 24.51 -4.43 -4.21
CA ARG A 137 24.25 -3.73 -2.95
C ARG A 137 22.77 -3.86 -2.61
N GLN A 138 22.47 -4.62 -1.57
CA GLN A 138 21.12 -4.70 -1.03
C GLN A 138 20.67 -3.33 -0.52
N PRO A 139 19.39 -2.96 -0.67
CA PRO A 139 18.88 -1.71 -0.10
C PRO A 139 19.07 -1.70 1.42
N ILE A 140 19.45 -0.54 1.96
CA ILE A 140 19.67 -0.36 3.39
C ILE A 140 18.33 0.02 4.01
N ALA A 141 17.60 -0.99 4.48
CA ALA A 141 16.27 -0.81 5.06
C ALA A 141 15.99 -1.81 6.19
N ALA A 142 15.11 -1.40 7.10
CA ALA A 142 14.53 -2.24 8.14
C ALA A 142 13.04 -1.92 8.31
N HIS A 143 12.22 -2.96 8.51
CA HIS A 143 10.83 -2.85 8.90
C HIS A 143 10.50 -3.90 9.97
N LEU A 144 10.19 -3.42 11.17
CA LEU A 144 9.94 -4.24 12.35
C LEU A 144 8.50 -4.07 12.85
N ALA A 145 7.94 -5.14 13.39
CA ALA A 145 6.63 -5.14 14.04
C ALA A 145 6.77 -5.00 15.55
N GLY A 146 5.79 -4.38 16.19
CA GLY A 146 5.78 -4.23 17.64
C GLY A 146 5.84 -5.57 18.36
N GLN A 147 6.64 -5.63 19.42
CA GLN A 147 6.73 -6.76 20.33
C GLN A 147 6.32 -6.31 21.74
N LYS A 148 5.35 -7.02 22.32
CA LYS A 148 4.90 -6.73 23.68
C LYS A 148 5.98 -7.14 24.67
N SER A 149 6.50 -6.17 25.43
CA SER A 149 7.37 -6.42 26.58
C SER A 149 6.53 -6.65 27.85
N TYR A 150 7.02 -7.50 28.75
CA TYR A 150 6.42 -7.69 30.08
C TYR A 150 6.86 -6.60 31.07
N LYS A 151 7.88 -5.81 30.71
CA LYS A 151 8.33 -4.66 31.48
C LYS A 151 7.55 -3.44 31.03
N THR A 152 7.10 -2.62 31.97
CA THR A 152 6.52 -1.31 31.70
C THR A 152 7.64 -0.32 31.37
N VAL A 153 8.14 -0.40 30.13
CA VAL A 153 9.13 0.51 29.57
C VAL A 153 8.47 1.43 28.56
N SER A 154 8.96 2.66 28.48
CA SER A 154 8.45 3.69 27.58
C SER A 154 8.97 3.48 26.14
N VAL A 155 10.19 2.99 26.01
CA VAL A 155 10.78 2.55 24.73
C VAL A 155 10.10 1.27 24.25
N LEU A 156 9.62 1.28 23.00
CA LEU A 156 8.98 0.12 22.41
C LEU A 156 10.00 -0.92 21.94
N GLU A 157 9.66 -2.20 22.11
CA GLU A 157 10.42 -3.34 21.61
C GLU A 157 9.86 -3.81 20.27
N TRP A 158 10.73 -4.42 19.48
CA TRP A 158 10.44 -4.77 18.09
C TRP A 158 10.91 -6.17 17.74
N ARG A 159 10.18 -6.83 16.85
CA ARG A 159 10.54 -8.11 16.24
C ARG A 159 10.63 -7.99 14.72
N THR A 160 11.46 -8.83 14.12
CA THR A 160 11.53 -8.94 12.66
C THR A 160 10.20 -9.37 12.07
N THR A 161 9.93 -8.88 10.86
CA THR A 161 8.74 -9.27 10.08
C THR A 161 9.14 -10.25 8.98
N MET A 162 8.22 -11.10 8.54
CA MET A 162 8.49 -12.03 7.42
C MET A 162 8.38 -11.35 6.04
N TYR A 163 7.77 -10.16 5.97
CA TYR A 163 7.45 -9.46 4.73
C TYR A 163 8.23 -8.15 4.54
N GLY A 164 8.84 -7.63 5.61
CA GLY A 164 9.59 -6.38 5.58
C GLY A 164 11.09 -6.61 5.42
N PRO A 165 11.83 -5.66 4.85
CA PRO A 165 13.28 -5.76 4.76
C PRO A 165 13.90 -5.76 6.15
N MET A 166 14.99 -6.50 6.32
CA MET A 166 15.89 -6.37 7.47
C MET A 166 17.32 -6.66 7.01
N ASN A 167 18.07 -5.60 6.71
CA ASN A 167 19.48 -5.73 6.37
C ASN A 167 20.36 -5.59 7.62
N ASN A 168 20.66 -6.72 8.26
CA ASN A 168 21.51 -6.78 9.48
C ASN A 168 22.95 -6.26 9.24
N ASN A 169 23.42 -6.26 7.99
CA ASN A 169 24.78 -5.83 7.66
C ASN A 169 24.92 -4.31 7.71
N SER A 170 23.87 -3.55 7.36
CA SER A 170 23.89 -2.08 7.35
C SER A 170 23.03 -1.42 8.43
N ILE A 171 22.06 -2.15 9.01
CA ILE A 171 21.23 -1.69 10.14
C ILE A 171 21.19 -2.79 11.20
N SER A 172 21.66 -2.52 12.41
CA SER A 172 21.58 -3.47 13.53
C SER A 172 20.52 -3.06 14.55
N TYR A 173 19.96 -4.05 15.25
CA TYR A 173 18.97 -3.85 16.31
C TYR A 173 19.58 -4.07 17.69
N GLN A 174 19.31 -3.17 18.64
CA GLN A 174 19.70 -3.30 20.04
C GLN A 174 18.68 -2.63 20.96
N GLU A 175 18.03 -3.39 21.85
CA GLU A 175 17.17 -2.85 22.93
C GLU A 175 16.14 -1.82 22.44
N GLY A 176 15.36 -2.17 21.42
CA GLY A 176 14.34 -1.28 20.84
C GLY A 176 14.86 -0.22 19.87
N LYS A 177 16.18 -0.16 19.66
CA LYS A 177 16.85 0.87 18.82
C LYS A 177 17.38 0.27 17.52
N LEU A 178 17.27 1.03 16.43
CA LEU A 178 17.89 0.73 15.13
C LEU A 178 19.15 1.57 14.97
N LYS A 179 20.30 0.91 14.84
CA LYS A 179 21.61 1.53 14.63
C LYS A 179 22.00 1.47 13.16
N VAL A 180 22.29 2.62 12.55
CA VAL A 180 22.81 2.67 11.18
C VAL A 180 24.33 2.48 11.17
N LYS A 181 24.84 1.73 10.20
CA LYS A 181 26.29 1.50 10.01
C LYS A 181 26.89 2.35 8.89
N GLU A 182 26.05 3.11 8.20
CA GLU A 182 26.49 3.99 7.13
C GLU A 182 25.87 5.37 7.31
N ALA A 183 26.66 6.42 7.09
CA ALA A 183 26.11 7.77 7.06
C ALA A 183 25.25 7.99 5.81
N GLY A 184 24.22 8.82 5.92
CA GLY A 184 23.34 9.13 4.80
C GLY A 184 22.07 9.88 5.19
N LEU A 185 21.22 10.13 4.20
CA LEU A 185 19.84 10.55 4.42
C LEU A 185 18.97 9.31 4.56
N TYR A 186 18.12 9.31 5.59
CA TYR A 186 17.24 8.21 5.89
C TYR A 186 15.82 8.71 6.06
N TYR A 187 14.85 8.00 5.49
CA TYR A 187 13.45 8.16 5.84
C TYR A 187 13.13 7.22 7.01
N ILE A 188 12.71 7.80 8.13
CA ILE A 188 12.35 7.10 9.36
C ILE A 188 10.85 7.20 9.53
N TYR A 189 10.17 6.10 9.88
CA TYR A 189 8.72 6.11 10.09
C TYR A 189 8.28 5.14 11.19
N SER A 190 7.21 5.48 11.88
CA SER A 190 6.54 4.57 12.82
C SER A 190 5.04 4.78 12.79
N GLN A 191 4.30 3.69 13.04
CA GLN A 191 2.91 3.76 13.42
C GLN A 191 2.75 3.04 14.75
N VAL A 192 1.99 3.64 15.67
CA VAL A 192 1.57 2.99 16.92
C VAL A 192 0.06 3.06 16.99
N SER A 193 -0.56 1.90 17.07
CA SER A 193 -1.98 1.80 17.41
C SER A 193 -2.13 1.56 18.90
N PHE A 194 -3.11 2.20 19.53
CA PHE A 194 -3.33 2.11 20.96
C PHE A 194 -4.82 2.19 21.30
N CYS A 195 -5.12 1.67 22.48
CA CYS A 195 -6.46 1.65 23.04
C CYS A 195 -6.65 2.83 23.99
N THR A 196 -7.71 3.61 23.76
CA THR A 196 -8.12 4.71 24.63
C THR A 196 -9.33 4.28 25.47
N LYS A 197 -9.31 4.59 26.78
CA LYS A 197 -10.40 4.30 27.74
C LYS A 197 -10.80 5.56 28.49
N ALA A 198 -12.09 5.71 28.81
CA ALA A 198 -12.69 6.87 29.49
C ALA A 198 -11.96 7.38 30.75
N ALA A 199 -11.23 6.53 31.47
CA ALA A 199 -10.54 6.90 32.71
C ALA A 199 -9.18 7.59 32.51
N THR A 200 -8.71 7.77 31.27
CA THR A 200 -7.35 8.26 30.98
C THR A 200 -7.41 9.73 30.57
N SER A 201 -7.04 10.65 31.47
CA SER A 201 -7.02 12.09 31.19
C SER A 201 -5.78 12.58 30.43
N ALA A 202 -4.70 11.80 30.43
CA ALA A 202 -3.45 12.15 29.76
C ALA A 202 -3.45 11.78 28.26
N PRO A 203 -2.96 12.66 27.37
CA PRO A 203 -2.86 12.37 25.94
C PRO A 203 -1.90 11.21 25.66
N PHE A 204 -2.17 10.47 24.58
CA PHE A 204 -1.23 9.48 24.09
C PHE A 204 -0.26 10.16 23.12
N THR A 205 1.04 10.00 23.35
CA THR A 205 2.06 10.61 22.47
C THR A 205 3.03 9.55 21.99
N LEU A 206 3.32 9.59 20.69
CA LEU A 206 4.39 8.85 20.02
C LEU A 206 5.56 9.82 19.82
N TYR A 207 6.75 9.37 20.17
CA TYR A 207 8.00 10.08 19.92
C TYR A 207 8.95 9.20 19.13
N ILE A 208 9.65 9.79 18.16
CA ILE A 208 10.80 9.18 17.48
C ILE A 208 12.02 10.00 17.87
N TYR A 209 13.01 9.34 18.47
CA TYR A 209 14.22 9.95 19.00
C TYR A 209 15.47 9.47 18.27
N LEU A 210 16.47 10.33 18.24
CA LEU A 210 17.88 10.00 18.02
C LEU A 210 18.55 9.86 19.39
N TYR A 211 19.14 8.68 19.64
CA TYR A 211 19.85 8.38 20.87
C TYR A 211 21.21 9.07 20.93
N LEU A 212 21.51 9.74 22.04
CA LEU A 212 22.79 10.39 22.31
C LEU A 212 23.41 9.81 23.59
N PRO A 213 24.55 9.08 23.54
CA PRO A 213 25.08 8.36 24.69
C PRO A 213 25.45 9.23 25.91
N MET A 214 25.77 10.51 25.69
CA MET A 214 26.30 11.44 26.71
C MET A 214 25.43 12.68 26.89
N GLU A 215 24.27 12.73 26.23
CA GLU A 215 23.39 13.91 26.21
C GLU A 215 21.93 13.44 26.30
N GLU A 216 21.00 14.39 26.42
CA GLU A 216 19.58 14.08 26.30
C GLU A 216 19.25 13.67 24.86
N ASP A 217 18.46 12.60 24.71
CA ASP A 217 18.05 12.11 23.40
C ASP A 217 17.34 13.20 22.59
N ARG A 218 17.72 13.31 21.32
CA ARG A 218 17.21 14.37 20.45
C ARG A 218 15.89 13.95 19.81
N LEU A 219 14.84 14.73 20.05
CA LEU A 219 13.54 14.52 19.42
C LEU A 219 13.62 14.75 17.90
N LEU A 220 13.18 13.77 17.12
CA LEU A 220 13.07 13.88 15.66
C LEU A 220 11.63 14.16 15.23
N LEU A 221 10.68 13.37 15.74
CA LEU A 221 9.25 13.48 15.41
C LEU A 221 8.39 13.24 16.65
N LYS A 222 7.23 13.91 16.70
CA LYS A 222 6.25 13.77 17.77
C LYS A 222 4.85 13.79 17.18
N GLY A 223 4.08 12.75 17.46
CA GLY A 223 2.66 12.68 17.15
C GLY A 223 1.86 12.56 18.45
N LEU A 224 0.76 13.30 18.56
CA LEU A 224 -0.06 13.36 19.76
C LEU A 224 -1.52 13.12 19.39
N ASP A 225 -2.20 12.28 20.16
CA ASP A 225 -3.63 12.05 20.06
C ASP A 225 -4.30 12.34 21.41
N THR A 226 -5.39 13.10 21.34
CA THR A 226 -6.18 13.47 22.51
C THR A 226 -7.36 12.50 22.63
N HIS A 227 -7.68 12.20 23.89
CA HIS A 227 -8.66 11.19 24.25
C HIS A 227 -10.04 11.41 23.59
N ARG A 228 -10.69 10.30 23.18
CA ARG A 228 -12.12 10.26 22.83
C ARG A 228 -12.91 9.56 23.93
N THR A 229 -14.07 10.11 24.25
CA THR A 229 -14.98 9.62 25.29
C THR A 229 -15.66 8.31 24.85
N SER A 230 -15.00 7.18 25.07
CA SER A 230 -15.60 5.85 24.92
C SER A 230 -15.46 5.04 26.21
N THR A 231 -16.52 4.35 26.58
CA THR A 231 -16.55 3.43 27.74
C THR A 231 -15.79 2.13 27.45
N ALA A 232 -15.62 1.79 26.17
CA ALA A 232 -14.86 0.65 25.69
C ALA A 232 -13.53 1.08 25.05
N CYS A 233 -12.70 0.09 24.71
CA CYS A 233 -11.46 0.32 23.98
C CYS A 233 -11.71 0.98 22.62
N ASP A 234 -11.44 2.28 22.50
CA ASP A 234 -11.44 2.97 21.20
C ASP A 234 -10.05 2.86 20.58
N LEU A 235 -9.96 2.22 19.41
CA LEU A 235 -8.68 1.98 18.73
C LEU A 235 -8.30 3.20 17.90
N GLN A 236 -7.14 3.77 18.23
CA GLN A 236 -6.58 4.94 17.57
C GLN A 236 -5.17 4.64 17.07
N SER A 237 -4.68 5.42 16.12
CA SER A 237 -3.35 5.23 15.53
C SER A 237 -2.68 6.57 15.27
N ILE A 238 -1.44 6.70 15.72
CA ILE A 238 -0.55 7.80 15.37
C ILE A 238 0.47 7.28 14.38
N ARG A 239 0.71 8.02 13.29
CA ARG A 239 1.72 7.70 12.29
C ARG A 239 2.59 8.92 12.04
N GLU A 240 3.88 8.76 12.23
CA GLU A 240 4.88 9.80 12.00
C GLU A 240 5.96 9.29 11.07
N GLY A 241 6.50 10.17 10.23
CA GLY A 241 7.65 9.85 9.40
C GLY A 241 8.30 11.08 8.76
N GLY A 242 9.60 11.00 8.51
CA GLY A 242 10.39 12.14 8.04
C GLY A 242 11.79 11.75 7.59
N VAL A 243 12.44 12.67 6.86
CA VAL A 243 13.81 12.49 6.35
C VAL A 243 14.80 13.14 7.29
N PHE A 244 15.83 12.38 7.71
CA PHE A 244 16.87 12.85 8.62
C PHE A 244 18.25 12.42 8.12
N LYS A 245 19.25 13.27 8.35
CA LYS A 245 20.65 12.92 8.11
C LYS A 245 21.18 12.17 9.33
N LEU A 246 21.61 10.93 9.14
CA LEU A 246 22.23 10.11 10.18
C LEU A 246 23.71 9.90 9.88
N ARG A 247 24.51 9.84 10.94
CA ARG A 247 25.93 9.47 10.91
C ARG A 247 26.06 7.97 11.18
N GLU A 248 27.19 7.41 10.78
CA GLU A 248 27.53 6.05 11.18
C GLU A 248 27.49 5.90 12.71
N GLY A 249 26.81 4.86 13.17
CA GLY A 249 26.65 4.55 14.58
C GLY A 249 25.47 5.25 15.27
N ASP A 250 24.82 6.22 14.63
CA ASP A 250 23.61 6.85 15.17
C ASP A 250 22.51 5.79 15.36
N MET A 251 21.76 5.92 16.47
CA MET A 251 20.69 4.99 16.85
C MET A 251 19.37 5.73 16.97
N VAL A 252 18.31 5.18 16.38
CA VAL A 252 16.97 5.75 16.45
C VAL A 252 15.99 4.80 17.11
N PHE A 253 15.05 5.34 17.87
CA PHE A 253 14.10 4.54 18.64
C PHE A 253 12.77 5.26 18.82
N VAL A 254 11.76 4.50 19.23
CA VAL A 254 10.39 5.00 19.44
C VAL A 254 10.03 4.89 20.91
N ASN A 255 9.44 5.96 21.43
CA ASN A 255 8.97 6.06 22.80
C ASN A 255 7.48 6.44 22.79
N VAL A 256 6.73 5.95 23.77
CA VAL A 256 5.31 6.29 23.97
C VAL A 256 5.02 6.67 25.42
N THR A 257 3.95 7.43 25.64
CA THR A 257 3.55 7.81 27.01
C THR A 257 3.10 6.63 27.87
N ASP A 258 2.50 5.60 27.26
CA ASP A 258 2.03 4.41 27.97
C ASP A 258 2.06 3.16 27.06
N SER A 259 3.09 2.33 27.21
CA SER A 259 3.25 1.11 26.41
C SER A 259 2.22 0.02 26.72
N THR A 260 1.49 0.11 27.85
CA THR A 260 0.46 -0.86 28.23
C THR A 260 -0.81 -0.73 27.38
N ARG A 261 -1.02 0.45 26.79
CA ARG A 261 -2.16 0.76 25.91
C ARG A 261 -1.92 0.39 24.45
N VAL A 262 -0.69 0.05 24.08
CA VAL A 262 -0.32 -0.26 22.70
C VAL A 262 -0.95 -1.57 22.23
N ASN A 263 -1.48 -1.54 21.00
CA ASN A 263 -1.96 -2.71 20.29
C ASN A 263 -0.81 -3.32 19.47
N TYR A 264 -0.40 -4.54 19.86
CA TYR A 264 0.69 -5.30 19.24
C TYR A 264 0.19 -6.34 18.21
N ASN A 265 -1.08 -6.27 17.80
CA ASN A 265 -1.60 -7.10 16.73
C ASN A 265 -0.84 -6.83 15.42
N HIS A 266 -0.80 -7.85 14.58
CA HIS A 266 -0.08 -7.80 13.31
C HIS A 266 -0.56 -6.62 12.45
N GLY A 267 0.37 -5.78 11.99
CA GLY A 267 0.09 -4.60 11.16
C GLY A 267 -0.41 -3.36 11.92
N SER A 268 -0.68 -3.45 13.23
CA SER A 268 -1.18 -2.30 14.00
C SER A 268 -0.06 -1.34 14.43
N THR A 269 1.08 -1.89 14.85
CA THR A 269 2.23 -1.13 15.38
C THR A 269 3.52 -1.59 14.72
N TYR A 270 4.27 -0.67 14.12
CA TYR A 270 5.50 -0.94 13.37
C TYR A 270 6.48 0.24 13.39
N PHE A 271 7.75 -0.07 13.15
CA PHE A 271 8.84 0.90 13.05
C PHE A 271 9.78 0.51 11.91
N GLY A 272 10.16 1.48 11.09
CA GLY A 272 11.06 1.23 9.98
C GLY A 272 11.87 2.43 9.57
N ILE A 273 12.88 2.12 8.76
CA ILE A 273 13.87 3.08 8.25
C ILE A 273 14.40 2.57 6.91
N PHE A 274 14.69 3.47 5.97
CA PHE A 274 15.48 3.15 4.78
C PHE A 274 16.35 4.33 4.35
N LYS A 275 17.50 4.02 3.77
CA LYS A 275 18.44 5.01 3.20
C LYS A 275 17.93 5.50 1.85
N LEU A 276 18.04 6.80 1.60
CA LEU A 276 17.73 7.48 0.33
C LEU A 276 18.92 7.45 -0.64
#